data_AF-A0ABD4KVV4-F1
#
_entry.id   AF-A0ABD4KVV4-F1
#
_cell.length_a   1.000
_cell.length_b   1.000
_cell.length_c   1.000
_cell.angle_alpha   90.00
_cell.angle_beta   90.00
_cell.angle_gamma   90.00
#
_symmetry.space_group_name_H-M   'P 1'
#
loop_
_entity.id
_entity.type
_entity.pdbx_description
1 polymer ?
#
loop_
_entity_poly.entity_id
_entity_poly.type
_entity_poly.pdbx_seq_one_letter_code
_entity_poly.pdbx_strand_id
1 'polypeptide(L)'
;HCDGIKGDYTMSLNQSIATITSPLTKQCFITTPIFYANGEPHLGHAYSGIIADIFHRFSLLLGAESRLITGTDEHGQKIANTALSREQSTQEFVDTTSKTFRTLWPQLGVEPDVFIRTTAEDHKAHIQDLWI
;
A
#
# COMPACT_ATOMS: atom_id res chain seq x y z
N HIS A 1 -41.34 42.71 -10.93
CA HIS A 1 -40.99 41.59 -11.83
C HIS A 1 -39.64 40.94 -11.45
N CYS A 2 -39.23 40.95 -10.17
CA CYS A 2 -37.92 40.44 -9.77
C CYS A 2 -37.97 39.75 -8.39
N ASP A 3 -38.83 38.74 -8.22
CA ASP A 3 -38.87 37.90 -7.01
C ASP A 3 -38.59 36.41 -7.34
N GLY A 4 -37.71 36.14 -8.32
CA GLY A 4 -37.55 34.80 -8.91
C GLY A 4 -36.23 34.06 -8.68
N ILE A 5 -35.20 34.65 -8.04
CA ILE A 5 -33.83 34.08 -8.08
C ILE A 5 -33.22 33.84 -6.70
N LYS A 6 -33.96 33.20 -5.78
CA LYS A 6 -33.42 32.76 -4.48
C LYS A 6 -33.61 31.27 -4.18
N GLY A 7 -34.25 30.50 -5.08
CA GLY A 7 -34.67 29.12 -4.81
C GLY A 7 -33.67 28.00 -5.16
N ASP A 8 -32.78 28.21 -6.15
CA ASP A 8 -32.03 27.07 -6.73
C ASP A 8 -30.63 26.82 -6.13
N TYR A 9 -29.97 27.86 -5.59
CA TYR A 9 -28.60 27.71 -5.09
C TYR A 9 -28.52 26.93 -3.78
N THR A 10 -29.52 27.05 -2.90
CA THR A 10 -29.56 26.35 -1.61
C THR A 10 -29.74 24.84 -1.78
N MET A 11 -30.50 24.39 -2.77
CA MET A 11 -30.63 22.96 -3.09
C MET A 11 -29.33 22.37 -3.63
N SER A 12 -28.65 23.05 -4.55
CA SER A 12 -27.35 22.61 -5.10
C SER A 12 -26.23 22.60 -4.05
N LEU A 13 -26.18 23.63 -3.19
CA LEU A 13 -25.27 23.65 -2.04
C LEU A 13 -25.56 22.51 -1.06
N ASN A 14 -26.82 22.27 -0.72
CA ASN A 14 -27.19 21.18 0.18
C ASN A 14 -26.95 19.80 -0.43
N GLN A 15 -27.10 19.62 -1.75
CA GLN A 15 -26.77 18.37 -2.45
C GLN A 15 -25.25 18.13 -2.51
N SER A 16 -24.48 19.20 -2.72
CA SER A 16 -23.00 19.15 -2.70
C SER A 16 -22.50 18.85 -1.29
N ILE A 17 -23.07 19.50 -0.27
CA ILE A 17 -22.80 19.23 1.14
C ILE A 17 -23.22 17.80 1.51
N ALA A 18 -24.39 17.32 1.06
CA ALA A 18 -24.85 15.94 1.29
C ALA A 18 -23.95 14.88 0.64
N THR A 19 -23.39 15.17 -0.54
CA THR A 19 -22.42 14.29 -1.22
C THR A 19 -21.08 14.25 -0.48
N ILE A 20 -20.69 15.36 0.16
CA ILE A 20 -19.48 15.44 1.00
C ILE A 20 -19.71 14.80 2.37
N THR A 21 -20.93 14.82 2.90
CA THR A 21 -21.26 14.31 4.25
C THR A 21 -21.80 12.88 4.26
N SER A 22 -22.17 12.31 3.12
CA SER A 22 -22.45 10.87 3.03
C SER A 22 -21.14 10.10 3.21
N PRO A 23 -21.01 9.19 4.19
CA PRO A 23 -19.82 8.37 4.30
C PRO A 23 -19.63 7.60 2.99
N LEU A 24 -18.45 7.72 2.38
CA LEU A 24 -18.09 6.90 1.24
C LEU A 24 -18.05 5.45 1.71
N THR A 25 -19.11 4.68 1.45
CA THR A 25 -19.18 3.23 1.73
C THR A 25 -18.25 2.39 0.85
N LYS A 26 -17.28 3.03 0.18
CA LYS A 26 -16.44 2.42 -0.83
C LYS A 26 -15.17 1.90 -0.18
N GLN A 27 -14.99 0.58 -0.19
CA GLN A 27 -13.72 -0.03 0.18
C GLN A 27 -12.65 0.32 -0.86
N CYS A 28 -11.47 0.71 -0.38
CA CYS A 28 -10.34 1.11 -1.20
C CYS A 28 -9.10 0.28 -0.82
N PHE A 29 -8.52 -0.40 -1.80
CA PHE A 29 -7.27 -1.12 -1.64
C PHE A 29 -6.18 -0.37 -2.40
N ILE A 30 -5.16 0.07 -1.69
CA ILE A 30 -4.01 0.77 -2.27
C ILE A 30 -2.81 -0.14 -2.11
N THR A 31 -2.17 -0.46 -3.23
CA THR A 31 -1.02 -1.36 -3.25
C THR A 31 0.21 -0.63 -3.77
N THR A 32 1.33 -0.86 -3.12
CA THR A 32 2.63 -0.62 -3.75
C THR A 32 3.04 -1.86 -4.57
N PRO A 33 4.00 -1.74 -5.50
CA PRO A 33 4.74 -2.91 -5.95
C PRO A 33 5.36 -3.64 -4.75
N ILE A 34 5.42 -4.96 -4.79
CA ILE A 34 6.27 -5.71 -3.86
C ILE A 34 7.73 -5.48 -4.26
N PHE A 35 8.56 -5.03 -3.31
CA PHE A 35 9.92 -4.60 -3.59
C PHE A 35 10.88 -5.79 -3.65
N TYR A 36 11.74 -5.81 -4.67
CA TYR A 36 12.67 -6.92 -4.86
C TYR A 36 13.74 -6.93 -3.76
N ALA A 37 13.82 -8.02 -3.01
CA ALA A 37 14.66 -8.14 -1.81
C ALA A 37 16.13 -8.50 -2.13
N ASN A 38 16.71 -7.94 -3.21
CA ASN A 38 18.10 -8.20 -3.60
C ASN A 38 19.11 -7.20 -3.01
N GLY A 39 18.65 -6.19 -2.27
CA GLY A 39 19.49 -5.12 -1.76
C GLY A 39 18.78 -4.24 -0.76
N GLU A 40 19.49 -3.20 -0.32
CA GLU A 40 18.98 -2.23 0.65
C GLU A 40 17.89 -1.33 0.03
N PRO A 41 16.90 -0.89 0.82
CA PRO A 41 15.93 0.08 0.36
C PRO A 41 16.60 1.38 -0.10
N HIS A 42 16.08 1.98 -1.19
CA HIS A 42 16.57 3.24 -1.73
C HIS A 42 15.42 4.22 -2.00
N LEU A 43 15.75 5.43 -2.46
CA LEU A 43 14.78 6.52 -2.68
C LEU A 43 13.58 6.11 -3.56
N GLY A 44 13.78 5.29 -4.58
CA GLY A 44 12.68 4.75 -5.40
C GLY A 44 11.63 3.98 -4.59
N HIS A 45 12.03 3.13 -3.64
CA HIS A 45 11.10 2.41 -2.77
C HIS A 45 10.37 3.37 -1.83
N ALA A 46 11.09 4.34 -1.25
CA ALA A 46 10.51 5.36 -0.40
C ALA A 46 9.46 6.18 -1.15
N TYR A 47 9.73 6.59 -2.38
CA TYR A 47 8.82 7.35 -3.22
C TYR A 47 7.49 6.61 -3.44
N SER A 48 7.55 5.33 -3.84
CA SER A 48 6.35 4.51 -4.02
C SER A 48 5.56 4.34 -2.72
N GLY A 49 6.24 4.08 -1.60
CA GLY A 49 5.61 3.94 -0.29
C GLY A 49 4.91 5.21 0.17
N ILE A 50 5.58 6.36 0.06
CA ILE A 50 5.04 7.67 0.46
C ILE A 50 3.82 8.05 -0.38
N ILE A 51 3.86 7.85 -1.69
CA ILE A 51 2.70 8.16 -2.55
C ILE A 51 1.50 7.29 -2.18
N ALA A 52 1.72 5.99 -1.97
CA ALA A 52 0.66 5.08 -1.57
C ALA A 52 0.06 5.47 -0.21
N ASP A 53 0.89 5.86 0.75
CA ASP A 53 0.47 6.35 2.06
C ASP A 53 -0.36 7.65 1.97
N ILE A 54 0.04 8.60 1.12
CA ILE A 54 -0.73 9.83 0.87
C ILE A 54 -2.14 9.49 0.37
N PHE A 55 -2.26 8.60 -0.62
CA PHE A 55 -3.57 8.21 -1.15
C PHE A 55 -4.41 7.43 -0.12
N HIS A 56 -3.76 6.63 0.73
CA HIS A 56 -4.42 5.88 1.79
C HIS A 56 -5.01 6.83 2.83
N ARG A 57 -4.20 7.74 3.37
CA ARG A 57 -4.65 8.77 4.31
C ARG A 57 -5.71 9.67 3.70
N PHE A 58 -5.57 10.06 2.42
CA PHE A 58 -6.58 10.84 1.72
C PHE A 58 -7.91 10.09 1.61
N SER A 59 -7.89 8.80 1.29
CA SER A 59 -9.11 7.98 1.22
C SER A 59 -9.80 7.87 2.59
N LEU A 60 -9.02 7.68 3.67
CA LEU A 60 -9.54 7.71 5.04
C LEU A 60 -10.17 9.07 5.39
N LEU A 61 -9.53 10.17 5.00
CA LEU A 61 -10.05 11.53 5.22
C LEU A 61 -11.39 11.78 4.51
N LEU A 62 -11.64 11.11 3.38
CA LEU A 62 -12.92 11.15 2.67
C LEU A 62 -13.97 10.20 3.27
N GLY A 63 -13.66 9.50 4.36
CA GLY A 63 -14.57 8.58 5.04
C GLY A 63 -14.67 7.19 4.40
N ALA A 64 -13.74 6.82 3.52
CA ALA A 64 -13.67 5.48 2.94
C ALA A 64 -12.98 4.48 3.87
N GLU A 65 -13.35 3.20 3.79
CA GLU A 65 -12.56 2.11 4.37
C GLU A 65 -11.36 1.83 3.47
N SER A 66 -10.17 2.30 3.83
CA SER A 66 -8.95 2.11 3.04
C SER A 66 -8.02 1.07 3.67
N ARG A 67 -7.35 0.27 2.84
CA ARG A 67 -6.24 -0.60 3.24
C ARG A 67 -5.02 -0.39 2.35
N LEU A 68 -3.88 -0.08 2.96
CA LEU A 68 -2.57 0.03 2.34
C LEU A 68 -1.80 -1.29 2.45
N ILE A 69 -1.45 -1.86 1.29
CA ILE A 69 -0.74 -3.13 1.19
C ILE A 69 0.61 -2.91 0.51
N THR A 70 1.67 -3.40 1.14
CA THR A 70 3.02 -3.41 0.58
C THR A 70 3.67 -4.77 0.81
N GLY A 71 4.92 -4.95 0.41
CA GLY A 71 5.63 -6.18 0.68
C GLY A 71 6.97 -6.31 -0.03
N THR A 72 7.54 -7.50 0.09
CA THR A 72 8.80 -7.89 -0.55
C THR A 72 8.63 -9.10 -1.46
N ASP A 73 9.20 -9.01 -2.65
CA ASP A 73 9.43 -10.14 -3.53
C ASP A 73 10.80 -10.76 -3.21
N GLU A 74 10.78 -12.03 -2.87
CA GLU A 74 11.87 -12.74 -2.19
C GLU A 74 12.34 -13.97 -2.98
N HIS A 75 11.81 -14.16 -4.20
CA HIS A 75 12.19 -15.27 -5.06
C HIS A 75 13.11 -14.83 -6.21
N GLY A 76 13.84 -15.80 -6.77
CA GLY A 76 14.60 -15.62 -8.01
C GLY A 76 16.12 -15.70 -7.86
N GLN A 77 16.77 -15.95 -8.99
CA GLN A 77 18.20 -16.29 -9.04
C GLN A 77 19.12 -15.17 -8.55
N LYS A 78 18.74 -13.90 -8.76
CA LYS A 78 19.54 -12.76 -8.30
C LYS A 78 19.63 -12.72 -6.77
N ILE A 79 18.53 -12.98 -6.06
CA ILE A 79 18.50 -13.03 -4.60
C ILE A 79 19.38 -14.17 -4.09
N ALA A 80 19.27 -15.36 -4.69
CA ALA A 80 20.14 -16.49 -4.34
C ALA A 80 21.63 -16.17 -4.53
N ASN A 81 22.00 -15.58 -5.68
CA ASN A 81 23.38 -15.18 -5.97
C ASN A 81 23.89 -14.12 -4.99
N THR A 82 23.06 -13.14 -4.61
CA THR A 82 23.43 -12.12 -3.62
C THR A 82 23.63 -12.73 -2.24
N ALA A 83 22.76 -13.64 -1.80
CA ALA A 83 22.92 -14.36 -0.53
C ALA A 83 24.23 -15.16 -0.51
N LEU A 84 24.52 -15.90 -1.60
CA LEU A 84 25.79 -16.61 -1.79
C LEU A 84 27.01 -15.68 -1.70
N SER A 85 26.97 -14.51 -2.35
CA SER A 85 28.07 -13.53 -2.27
C SER A 85 28.28 -12.93 -0.89
N ARG A 86 27.30 -13.06 0.00
CA ARG A 86 27.33 -12.63 1.40
C ARG A 86 27.58 -13.79 2.36
N GLU A 87 27.83 -14.99 1.87
CA GLU A 87 28.03 -16.21 2.67
C GLU A 87 26.84 -16.52 3.60
N GLN A 88 25.62 -16.20 3.15
CA GLN A 88 24.36 -16.40 3.89
C GLN A 88 23.42 -17.35 3.14
N SER A 89 22.51 -18.01 3.86
CA SER A 89 21.41 -18.71 3.20
C SER A 89 20.45 -17.72 2.54
N THR A 90 19.76 -18.14 1.49
CA THR A 90 18.78 -17.29 0.80
C THR A 90 17.66 -16.83 1.74
N GLN A 91 17.21 -17.72 2.64
CA GLN A 91 16.15 -17.40 3.60
C GLN A 91 16.59 -16.33 4.61
N GLU A 92 17.78 -16.48 5.21
CA GLU A 92 18.32 -15.48 6.15
C GLU A 92 18.51 -14.12 5.49
N PHE A 93 18.96 -14.12 4.23
CA PHE A 93 19.14 -12.90 3.46
C PHE A 93 17.81 -12.16 3.26
N VAL A 94 16.77 -12.85 2.77
CA VAL A 94 15.46 -12.21 2.54
C VAL A 94 14.75 -11.85 3.84
N ASP A 95 14.93 -12.62 4.92
CA ASP A 95 14.42 -12.29 6.25
C ASP A 95 15.02 -10.97 6.76
N THR A 96 16.33 -10.79 6.58
CA THR A 96 17.05 -9.57 6.96
C THR A 96 16.58 -8.39 6.12
N THR A 97 16.57 -8.53 4.80
CA THR A 97 16.14 -7.45 3.89
C THR A 97 14.69 -7.05 4.15
N SER A 98 13.78 -8.02 4.30
CA SER A 98 12.37 -7.78 4.62
C SER A 98 12.21 -7.04 5.96
N LYS A 99 13.01 -7.39 6.97
CA LYS A 99 13.06 -6.66 8.25
C LYS A 99 13.53 -5.22 8.06
N THR A 100 14.53 -4.96 7.21
CA THR A 100 14.99 -3.60 6.92
C THR A 100 13.86 -2.76 6.31
N PHE A 101 13.13 -3.27 5.32
CA PHE A 101 11.97 -2.58 4.74
C PHE A 101 10.91 -2.26 5.80
N ARG A 102 10.50 -3.25 6.61
CA ARG A 102 9.52 -3.04 7.68
C ARG A 102 9.96 -1.99 8.70
N THR A 103 11.25 -1.94 9.02
CA THR A 103 11.80 -0.98 9.99
C THR A 103 11.92 0.43 9.40
N LEU A 104 12.05 0.54 8.08
CA LEU A 104 12.17 1.83 7.39
C LEU A 104 10.83 2.55 7.27
N TRP A 105 9.71 1.83 7.08
CA TRP A 105 8.41 2.48 6.85
C TRP A 105 7.99 3.47 7.94
N PRO A 106 8.03 3.11 9.24
CA PRO A 106 7.69 4.05 10.30
C PRO A 106 8.61 5.28 10.33
N GLN A 107 9.89 5.13 9.95
CA GLN A 107 10.84 6.25 9.89
C GLN A 107 10.51 7.24 8.76
N LEU A 108 9.82 6.77 7.72
CA LEU A 108 9.32 7.59 6.61
C LEU A 108 7.90 8.11 6.84
N GLY A 109 7.29 7.81 8.00
CA GLY A 109 5.88 8.14 8.28
C GLY A 109 4.87 7.30 7.50
N VAL A 110 5.32 6.20 6.89
CA VAL A 110 4.49 5.27 6.13
C VAL A 110 4.06 4.13 7.03
N GLU A 111 2.75 3.87 7.09
CA GLU A 111 2.17 2.86 7.99
C GLU A 111 1.25 1.92 7.19
N PRO A 112 1.81 0.90 6.52
CA PRO A 112 1.00 -0.06 5.77
C PRO A 112 0.19 -0.95 6.71
N ASP A 113 -1.09 -1.17 6.39
CA ASP A 113 -1.95 -2.11 7.12
C ASP A 113 -1.47 -3.56 6.96
N VAL A 114 -0.93 -3.89 5.79
CA VAL A 114 -0.45 -5.24 5.47
C VAL A 114 0.91 -5.17 4.80
N PHE A 115 1.84 -5.98 5.33
CA PHE A 115 3.14 -6.22 4.72
C PHE A 115 3.24 -7.69 4.30
N ILE A 116 3.24 -7.93 2.99
CA ILE A 116 3.27 -9.27 2.38
C ILE A 116 4.72 -9.70 2.13
N ARG A 117 5.00 -10.99 2.33
CA ARG A 117 6.23 -11.64 1.89
C ARG A 117 5.89 -12.80 0.98
N THR A 118 6.54 -12.90 -0.16
CA THR A 118 6.31 -14.02 -1.10
C THR A 118 6.83 -15.36 -0.60
N THR A 119 7.66 -15.37 0.45
CA THR A 119 8.10 -16.58 1.16
C THR A 119 7.14 -17.04 2.25
N ALA A 120 6.12 -16.25 2.61
CA ALA A 120 5.16 -16.64 3.63
C ALA A 120 4.35 -17.87 3.19
N GLU A 121 4.08 -18.79 4.12
CA GLU A 121 3.35 -20.02 3.82
C GLU A 121 1.94 -19.74 3.27
N ASP A 122 1.23 -18.77 3.85
CA ASP A 122 -0.10 -18.38 3.36
C ASP A 122 -0.05 -17.89 1.91
N HIS A 123 1.01 -17.15 1.53
CA HIS A 123 1.18 -16.70 0.15
C HIS A 123 1.42 -17.89 -0.78
N LYS A 124 2.28 -18.83 -0.39
CA LYS A 124 2.55 -20.04 -1.18
C LYS A 124 1.29 -20.88 -1.38
N ALA A 125 0.50 -21.06 -0.33
CA ALA A 125 -0.76 -21.80 -0.40
C ALA A 125 -1.75 -21.14 -1.38
N HIS A 126 -1.95 -19.81 -1.29
CA HIS A 126 -2.84 -19.10 -2.21
C HIS A 126 -2.39 -19.19 -3.67
N ILE A 127 -1.08 -19.12 -3.93
CA ILE A 127 -0.56 -19.27 -5.30
C ILE A 127 -0.73 -20.71 -5.80
N GLN A 128 -0.59 -21.72 -4.94
CA GLN A 128 -0.86 -23.11 -5.31
C GLN A 128 -2.33 -23.31 -5.69
N ASP A 129 -3.27 -22.75 -4.91
CA ASP A 129 -4.70 -22.84 -5.19
C ASP A 129 -5.09 -22.13 -6.50
N LEU A 130 -4.47 -20.98 -6.81
CA LEU A 130 -4.71 -20.23 -8.04
C LEU A 130 -4.15 -20.90 -9.30
N TRP A 131 -3.15 -21.77 -9.14
CA TRP A 131 -2.46 -22.42 -10.26
C TRP A 131 -3.19 -23.68 -10.77
N ILE A 132 -3.97 -24.33 -9.90
CA ILE A 132 -4.73 -25.55 -10.18
C ILE A 132 -5.96 -25.25 -11.04
#